data_AF-A0AAW5K9H9-F1
#
_entry.id   AF-A0AAW5K9H9-F1
#
_cell.length_a   1.000
_cell.length_b   1.000
_cell.length_c   1.000
_cell.angle_alpha   90.00
_cell.angle_beta   90.00
_cell.angle_gamma   90.00
#
_symmetry.space_group_name_H-M   'P 1'
#
loop_
_entity.id
_entity.type
_entity.pdbx_description
1 polymer ?
#
loop_
_entity_poly.entity_id
_entity_poly.type
_entity_poly.pdbx_seq_one_letter_code
_entity_poly.pdbx_strand_id
1 'polypeptide(L)' 'MPKCTVLIAKPPISVSTKVVYEALDAKEISEHPDIDGVIEGLEEGSLKKVASAMGNVLEDVTIPMHPVIEEIKQEM' A
#
# COMPACT_ATOMS: atom_id res chain seq x y z
N MET A 1 4.16 13.78 9.56
CA MET A 1 3.16 13.93 8.48
C MET A 1 2.56 15.32 8.56
N PRO A 2 2.63 16.16 7.51
CA PRO A 2 1.88 17.42 7.43
C PRO A 2 0.40 17.18 7.74
N LYS A 3 -0.30 18.22 8.25
CA LYS A 3 -1.75 18.13 8.45
C LYS A 3 -2.43 17.84 7.11
N CYS A 4 -3.14 16.71 7.05
CA CYS A 4 -3.87 16.28 5.86
C CYS A 4 -5.14 15.54 6.26
N THR A 5 -6.07 15.40 5.31
CA THR A 5 -7.24 14.54 5.45
C THR A 5 -6.85 13.12 5.04
N VAL A 6 -7.34 12.12 5.77
CA VAL A 6 -7.17 10.70 5.41
C VAL A 6 -8.54 10.13 5.08
N LEU A 7 -8.67 9.55 3.88
CA LEU A 7 -9.85 8.79 3.47
C LEU A 7 -9.55 7.30 3.65
N ILE A 8 -10.45 6.58 4.33
CA ILE A 8 -10.32 5.13 4.56
C ILE A 8 -11.47 4.44 3.85
N ALA A 9 -11.14 3.58 2.88
CA ALA A 9 -12.10 2.72 2.21
C ALA A 9 -12.06 1.31 2.84
N LYS A 10 -13.23 0.74 3.15
CA LYS A 10 -13.36 -0.65 3.60
C LYS A 10 -14.31 -1.40 2.67
N PRO A 11 -13.80 -2.04 1.60
CA PRO A 11 -14.62 -2.88 0.75
C PRO A 11 -15.15 -4.09 1.55
N PRO A 12 -16.29 -4.69 1.13
CA PRO A 12 -16.89 -5.86 1.77
C PRO A 12 -16.12 -7.16 1.46
N ILE A 13 -14.79 -7.09 1.51
CA ILE A 13 -13.86 -8.21 1.38
C ILE A 13 -13.01 -8.30 2.64
N SER A 14 -12.73 -9.53 3.04
CA SER A 14 -11.86 -9.86 4.16
C SER A 14 -10.88 -10.92 3.70
N VAL A 15 -9.60 -10.64 3.93
CA VAL A 15 -8.50 -11.55 3.63
C VAL A 15 -7.99 -12.18 4.92
N SER A 16 -7.67 -13.47 4.87
CA SER A 16 -6.99 -14.13 5.98
C SER A 16 -5.54 -13.67 6.00
N THR A 17 -5.10 -13.08 7.12
CA THR A 17 -3.70 -12.68 7.31
C THR A 17 -2.77 -13.86 7.03
N LYS A 18 -3.12 -15.06 7.52
CA LYS A 18 -2.33 -16.27 7.27
C LYS A 18 -2.13 -16.53 5.78
N VAL A 19 -3.21 -16.51 4.99
CA VAL A 19 -3.16 -16.81 3.55
C VAL A 19 -2.32 -15.78 2.80
N VAL A 20 -2.45 -14.50 3.16
CA VAL A 20 -1.67 -13.41 2.54
C VAL A 20 -0.18 -13.59 2.81
N TYR A 21 0.21 -13.92 4.04
CA TYR A 21 1.61 -14.17 4.37
C TYR A 21 2.16 -15.45 3.72
N GLU A 22 1.40 -16.55 3.70
CA GLU A 22 1.81 -17.77 3.00
C GLU A 22 2.02 -17.52 1.50
N ALA A 23 1.17 -16.70 0.87
CA ALA A 23 1.32 -16.32 -0.52
C ALA A 23 2.50 -15.37 -0.76
N LEU A 24 2.79 -14.47 0.20
CA LEU A 24 3.95 -13.58 0.14
C LEU A 24 5.25 -14.37 0.27
N ASP A 25 5.35 -15.27 1.24
CA ASP A 25 6.54 -16.11 1.48
C ASP A 25 6.83 -17.05 0.30
N ALA A 26 5.81 -17.41 -0.48
CA ALA A 26 5.94 -18.20 -1.70
C ALA A 26 6.46 -17.39 -2.90
N LYS A 27 6.61 -16.06 -2.77
CA LYS A 27 7.16 -15.17 -3.79
C LYS A 27 8.43 -14.50 -3.30
N GLU A 28 9.32 -14.15 -4.23
CA GLU A 28 10.44 -13.27 -3.93
C GLU A 28 9.94 -11.82 -3.88
N ILE A 29 10.30 -11.09 -2.82
CA ILE A 29 10.04 -9.65 -2.73
C ILE A 29 11.16 -8.93 -3.48
N SER A 30 10.88 -8.56 -4.72
CA SER A 30 11.86 -7.89 -5.59
C SER A 30 11.87 -6.36 -5.41
N GLU A 31 10.71 -5.78 -5.07
CA GLU A 31 10.55 -4.35 -4.90
C GLU A 31 10.05 -4.04 -3.49
N HIS A 32 10.75 -3.15 -2.80
CA HIS A 32 10.36 -2.65 -1.50
C HIS A 32 9.85 -1.22 -1.64
N PRO A 33 8.84 -0.80 -0.84
CA PRO A 33 8.42 0.59 -0.77
C PRO A 33 9.60 1.53 -0.46
N ASP A 34 9.55 2.74 -1.01
CA ASP A 34 10.61 3.74 -0.85
C ASP A 34 10.54 4.41 0.53
N ILE A 35 11.10 3.73 1.54
CA ILE A 35 11.11 4.21 2.93
C ILE A 35 11.89 5.53 3.02
N ASP A 36 13.00 5.65 2.30
CA ASP A 36 13.83 6.86 2.32
C ASP A 36 13.06 8.04 1.73
N GLY A 37 12.33 7.85 0.62
CA GLY A 37 11.44 8.86 0.04
C GLY A 37 10.28 9.26 0.97
N VAL A 38 9.74 8.32 1.75
CA VAL A 38 8.75 8.64 2.81
C VAL A 38 9.39 9.53 3.89
N ILE A 39 10.59 9.21 4.36
CA ILE A 39 11.31 10.01 5.37
C ILE A 39 11.61 11.40 4.84
N GLU A 40 12.16 11.52 3.63
CA GLU A 40 12.45 12.82 2.99
C GLU A 40 11.17 13.66 2.85
N GLY A 41 10.08 13.05 2.37
CA GLY A 41 8.79 13.74 2.25
C GLY A 41 8.23 14.21 3.61
N LEU A 42 8.48 13.46 4.68
CA LEU A 42 8.10 13.84 6.04
C LEU A 42 8.91 15.04 6.55
N GLU A 43 10.22 15.04 6.34
CA GLU A 43 11.14 16.12 6.74
C GLU A 43 10.82 17.43 6.02
N GLU A 44 10.48 17.35 4.73
CA GLU A 44 10.07 18.50 3.92
C GLU A 44 8.62 18.96 4.18
N GLY A 45 7.84 18.19 4.93
CA GLY A 45 6.41 18.44 5.09
C GLY A 45 5.61 18.31 3.78
N SER A 46 6.12 17.56 2.80
CA SER A 46 5.51 17.37 1.48
C SER A 46 4.60 16.15 1.46
N LEU A 47 3.28 16.39 1.55
CA LEU A 47 2.27 15.32 1.45
C LEU A 47 2.40 14.54 0.13
N LYS A 48 2.71 15.23 -0.97
CA LYS A 48 2.84 14.63 -2.29
C LYS A 48 4.01 13.65 -2.35
N LYS A 49 5.18 14.03 -1.81
CA LYS A 49 6.36 13.14 -1.77
C LYS A 49 6.09 11.89 -0.92
N VAL A 50 5.48 12.07 0.25
CA VAL A 50 5.12 10.91 1.09
C VAL A 50 4.16 9.99 0.35
N ALA A 51 3.09 10.54 -0.25
CA ALA A 51 2.09 9.73 -0.94
C ALA A 51 2.69 8.96 -2.14
N SER A 52 3.63 9.53 -2.89
CA SER A 52 4.28 8.84 -4.00
C SER A 52 5.24 7.73 -3.58
N ALA A 53 5.77 7.79 -2.35
CA ALA A 53 6.72 6.81 -1.81
C ALA A 53 6.04 5.73 -0.95
N MET A 54 4.78 5.95 -0.53
CA MET A 54 4.00 4.98 0.23
C MET A 54 3.64 3.76 -0.62
N GLY A 55 3.76 2.58 -0.03
CA GLY A 55 3.34 1.32 -0.63
C GLY A 55 3.34 0.19 0.39
N ASN A 56 2.82 -0.96 -0.02
CA ASN A 56 2.78 -2.16 0.82
C ASN A 56 3.04 -3.41 -0.03
N VAL A 57 4.07 -4.18 0.32
CA VAL A 57 4.44 -5.42 -0.37
C VAL A 57 3.33 -6.48 -0.39
N LEU A 58 2.37 -6.40 0.54
CA LEU A 58 1.22 -7.30 0.55
C LEU A 58 0.28 -7.07 -0.66
N GLU A 59 0.36 -5.92 -1.33
CA GLU A 59 -0.43 -5.61 -2.52
C GLU A 59 -0.13 -6.60 -3.67
N ASP A 60 1.11 -7.06 -3.81
CA ASP A 60 1.55 -7.98 -4.88
C ASP A 60 0.91 -9.37 -4.84
N VAL A 61 0.33 -9.72 -3.68
CA VAL A 61 -0.41 -10.97 -3.48
C VAL A 61 -1.89 -10.72 -3.27
N THR A 62 -2.27 -9.62 -2.61
CA THR A 62 -3.68 -9.32 -2.30
C THR A 62 -4.46 -8.77 -3.49
N ILE A 63 -3.84 -7.94 -4.35
CA ILE A 63 -4.50 -7.39 -5.55
C ILE A 63 -4.86 -8.50 -6.55
N PRO A 64 -3.96 -9.45 -6.89
CA PRO A 64 -4.33 -10.57 -7.75
C PRO A 64 -5.45 -11.46 -7.17
N MET A 65 -5.50 -11.60 -5.84
CA MET A 65 -6.56 -12.35 -5.16
C MET A 65 -7.91 -11.61 -5.16
N HIS A 66 -7.89 -10.27 -5.10
CA HIS A 66 -9.07 -9.42 -5.02
C HIS A 66 -8.93 -8.17 -5.91
N PRO A 67 -9.20 -8.29 -7.23
CA PRO A 67 -9.00 -7.21 -8.20
C PRO A 67 -9.75 -5.90 -7.90
N VAL A 68 -10.85 -5.98 -7.14
CA VAL A 68 -11.60 -4.81 -6.65
C VAL A 68 -10.74 -3.80 -5.88
N ILE A 69 -9.63 -4.23 -5.28
CA ILE A 69 -8.68 -3.32 -4.61
C ILE A 69 -8.06 -2.36 -5.63
N GLU A 70 -7.66 -2.87 -6.80
CA GLU A 70 -7.08 -2.05 -7.88
C GLU A 70 -8.14 -1.14 -8.51
N GLU A 71 -9.36 -1.65 -8.72
CA GLU A 71 -10.48 -0.83 -9.19
C GLU A 71 -10.75 0.36 -8.26
N ILE A 72 -10.76 0.15 -6.94
CA ILE A 72 -10.91 1.24 -5.96
C ILE A 72 -9.74 2.22 -6.02
N LYS A 73 -8.50 1.74 -6.19
CA LYS A 73 -7.32 2.61 -6.29
C LYS A 73 -7.35 3.51 -7.53
N GLN A 74 -7.91 3.04 -8.64
CA GLN A 74 -7.98 3.81 -9.89
C GLN A 74 -9.05 4.92 -9.87
N GLU A 75 -10.07 4.77 -9.03
CA GLU A 75 -11.14 5.77 -8.85
C GLU A 75 -10.78 6.86 -7.84
N MET A 76 -9.63 6.75 -7.15
CA MET A 76 -9.15 7.65 -6.10
C MET A 76 -8.03 8.57 -6.58
#